data_AF-A7RZT9-F1
#
_entry.id   AF-A7RZT9-F1
#
_cell.length_a   1.000
_cell.length_b   1.000
_cell.length_c   1.000
_cell.angle_alpha   90.00
_cell.angle_beta   90.00
_cell.angle_gamma   90.00
#
_symmetry.space_group_name_H-M   'P 1'
#
loop_
_entity.id
_entity.type
_entity.pdbx_description
1 polymer ?
#
loop_
_entity_poly.entity_id
_entity_poly.type
_entity_poly.pdbx_seq_one_letter_code
_entity_poly.pdbx_strand_id
1 'polypeptide(L)' 'NTWWVSRDNAKMTYWGGATPGRNKCACGMTSSCANLSRACNCDSNDRVWRSDEGLLTDKKSLPVRAMHFGDIDNSVE' A
#
# COMPACT_ATOMS: atom_id res chain seq x y z
N ASN A 1 0.95 7.61 1.18
CA ASN A 1 0.85 7.59 2.66
C ASN A 1 -0.35 6.73 3.11
N THR A 2 -0.27 5.40 3.02
CA THR A 2 -1.44 4.49 3.16
C THR A 2 -1.10 3.26 4.01
N TRP A 3 -2.00 2.84 4.89
CA TRP A 3 -1.84 1.66 5.74
C TRP A 3 -3.20 1.10 6.17
N TRP A 4 -3.21 -0.13 6.70
CA TRP A 4 -4.44 -0.80 7.15
C TRP A 4 -4.30 -1.41 8.54
N VAL A 5 -5.43 -1.66 9.20
CA VAL A 5 -5.49 -2.20 10.57
C VAL A 5 -5.83 -3.69 10.52
N SER A 6 -4.98 -4.51 11.11
CA SER A 6 -5.18 -5.97 11.22
C SER A 6 -6.25 -6.34 12.25
N ARG A 7 -6.62 -7.63 12.29
CA ARG A 7 -7.52 -8.21 13.30
C ARG A 7 -7.13 -7.81 14.74
N ASP A 8 -5.84 -7.75 15.02
CA ASP A 8 -5.27 -7.52 16.36
C ASP A 8 -5.01 -6.03 16.64
N ASN A 9 -5.60 -5.12 15.84
CA ASN A 9 -5.33 -3.68 15.85
C ASN A 9 -3.88 -3.31 15.47
N ALA A 10 -3.13 -4.21 14.82
CA ALA A 10 -1.78 -3.90 14.38
C ALA A 10 -1.82 -3.03 13.11
N LYS A 11 -0.95 -2.02 13.04
CA LYS A 11 -0.73 -1.23 11.84
C LYS A 11 0.05 -2.06 10.82
N MET A 12 -0.55 -2.26 9.65
CA MET A 12 0.02 -3.00 8.53
C MET A 12 0.34 -2.03 7.39
N THR A 13 1.59 -2.06 6.94
CA THR A 13 2.19 -1.07 6.02
C THR A 13 2.47 -1.62 4.63
N TYR A 14 2.19 -2.90 4.40
CA TYR A 14 2.25 -3.52 3.08
C TYR A 14 0.84 -3.65 2.51
N TRP A 15 0.75 -3.78 1.19
CA TRP A 15 -0.52 -3.97 0.50
C TRP A 15 -0.47 -5.17 -0.46
N GLY A 16 -1.65 -5.60 -0.92
CA GLY A 16 -1.89 -6.81 -1.70
C GLY A 16 -0.74 -7.25 -2.62
N GLY A 17 -0.41 -8.54 -2.56
CA GLY A 17 0.71 -9.14 -3.30
C GLY A 17 2.11 -8.84 -2.75
N ALA A 18 2.28 -7.89 -1.82
CA ALA A 18 3.55 -7.67 -1.14
C ALA A 18 3.73 -8.61 0.07
N THR A 19 5.00 -8.88 0.41
CA THR A 19 5.34 -9.62 1.62
C THR A 19 5.07 -8.76 2.86
N PRO A 20 4.43 -9.31 3.92
CA PRO A 20 4.23 -8.60 5.18
C PRO A 20 5.52 -7.97 5.72
N GLY A 21 5.43 -6.74 6.22
CA GLY A 21 6.56 -5.99 6.80
C GLY A 21 7.53 -5.36 5.79
N ARG A 22 7.27 -5.45 4.48
CA ARG A 22 8.12 -4.82 3.45
C ARG A 22 7.79 -3.37 3.11
N ASN A 23 6.75 -2.79 3.71
CA ASN A 23 6.30 -1.41 3.47
C ASN A 23 6.14 -1.07 1.98
N LYS A 24 5.60 -2.02 1.19
CA LYS A 24 5.51 -1.95 -0.27
C LYS A 24 4.18 -2.53 -0.76
N CYS A 25 3.86 -2.22 -2.01
CA CYS A 25 2.81 -2.88 -2.80
C CYS A 25 3.45 -3.92 -3.73
N ALA A 26 2.63 -4.74 -4.41
CA ALA A 26 3.11 -5.76 -5.34
C ALA A 26 4.15 -5.22 -6.35
N CYS A 27 3.85 -4.07 -6.98
CA CYS A 27 4.75 -3.48 -7.99
C CYS A 27 6.12 -3.11 -7.41
N GLY A 28 6.18 -2.71 -6.13
CA GLY A 28 7.42 -2.33 -5.45
C GLY A 28 8.28 -3.53 -5.06
N MET A 29 7.70 -4.74 -5.03
CA MET A 29 8.42 -5.99 -4.87
C MET A 29 9.07 -6.44 -6.18
N THR A 30 8.38 -6.23 -7.30
CA THR A 30 8.81 -6.67 -8.64
C THR A 30 9.55 -5.60 -9.43
N SER A 31 9.75 -4.40 -8.87
CA SER A 31 10.32 -3.24 -9.57
C SER A 31 9.54 -2.91 -10.86
N SER A 32 8.22 -3.04 -10.80
CA SER A 32 7.32 -2.82 -11.93
C SER A 32 6.33 -1.68 -11.66
N CYS A 33 6.55 -0.86 -10.63
CA CYS A 33 5.77 0.36 -10.43
C CYS A 33 6.07 1.32 -11.58
N ALA A 34 5.08 2.16 -11.93
CA ALA A 34 5.26 3.15 -12.99
C ALA A 34 6.38 4.16 -12.67
N ASN A 35 6.58 4.47 -11.38
CA ASN A 35 7.75 5.16 -10.89
C ASN A 35 8.60 4.17 -10.07
N LEU A 36 9.76 3.79 -10.62
CA LEU A 36 10.66 2.80 -10.02
C LEU A 36 11.26 3.25 -8.68
N SER A 37 11.23 4.56 -8.37
CA SER A 37 11.68 5.11 -7.10
C SER A 37 10.62 5.06 -5.99
N ARG A 38 9.40 4.58 -6.28
CA ARG A 38 8.28 4.51 -5.32
C ARG A 38 7.99 3.07 -4.88
N ALA A 39 7.46 2.94 -3.67
CA ALA A 39 7.11 1.65 -3.07
C ALA A 39 5.76 1.11 -3.57
N CYS A 40 4.88 2.01 -3.99
CA CYS A 40 3.54 1.76 -4.51
C CYS A 40 3.25 2.72 -5.67
N ASN A 41 2.33 2.35 -6.55
CA ASN A 41 1.90 3.22 -7.64
C ASN A 41 1.15 4.46 -7.16
N CYS A 42 0.37 4.36 -6.09
CA CYS A 42 -0.35 5.50 -5.50
C CYS A 42 0.58 6.61 -4.98
N ASP A 43 1.85 6.31 -4.68
CA ASP A 43 2.84 7.31 -4.23
C ASP A 43 3.49 8.09 -5.39
N SER A 44 3.12 7.85 -6.64
CA SER A 44 3.78 8.47 -7.81
C SER A 44 3.43 9.95 -8.02
N ASN A 45 2.26 10.40 -7.55
CA ASN A 45 1.76 11.78 -7.60
C ASN A 45 1.98 12.53 -8.94
N ASP A 46 1.72 11.88 -10.07
CA ASP A 46 1.93 12.44 -11.41
C ASP A 46 0.62 12.66 -12.19
N ARG A 47 -0.51 12.73 -11.46
CA ARG A 47 -1.85 12.99 -12.00
C ARG A 47 -2.34 11.94 -13.01
N VAL A 48 -1.75 10.74 -13.01
CA VAL A 48 -2.24 9.59 -13.77
C VAL A 48 -2.95 8.63 -12.82
N TRP A 49 -4.14 8.15 -13.21
CA TRP A 49 -4.84 7.11 -12.47
C TRP A 49 -4.01 5.84 -12.40
N ARG A 50 -3.75 5.36 -11.18
CA ARG A 50 -3.03 4.11 -10.94
C ARG A 50 -3.70 3.27 -9.87
N SER A 51 -3.36 1.99 -9.87
CA SER A 51 -3.85 1.01 -8.92
C SER A 51 -2.71 0.16 -8.37
N ASP A 52 -2.86 -0.23 -7.11
CA ASP A 52 -2.00 -1.17 -6.40
C ASP A 52 -2.83 -2.43 -6.06
N GLU A 53 -3.27 -3.14 -7.10
CA GLU A 53 -4.10 -4.34 -6.91
C GLU A 53 -3.30 -5.51 -6.34
N GLY A 54 -3.97 -6.38 -5.60
CA GLY A 54 -3.40 -7.63 -5.13
C GLY A 54 -4.16 -8.22 -3.95
N LEU A 55 -3.83 -9.47 -3.60
CA LEU A 55 -4.44 -10.18 -2.48
C LEU A 55 -3.61 -10.03 -1.22
N LEU A 56 -4.30 -9.78 -0.10
CA LEU A 56 -3.74 -10.01 1.23
C LEU A 56 -3.88 -11.51 1.54
N THR A 57 -2.76 -12.22 1.64
CA THR A 57 -2.74 -13.68 1.81
C THR A 57 -2.30 -14.13 3.20
N ASP A 58 -1.79 -13.21 4.03
CA ASP A 58 -1.47 -13.50 5.42
C ASP A 58 -2.75 -13.60 6.27
N LYS A 59 -3.28 -14.81 6.36
CA LYS A 59 -4.50 -15.12 7.13
C LYS A 59 -4.38 -14.78 8.61
N LYS A 60 -3.17 -14.70 9.18
CA LYS A 60 -2.98 -14.36 10.60
C LYS A 60 -3.33 -12.90 10.88
N SER A 61 -3.09 -12.01 9.92
CA SER A 61 -3.37 -10.58 10.05
C SER A 61 -4.80 -10.20 9.63
N LEU A 62 -5.50 -11.08 8.93
CA LEU A 62 -6.87 -10.85 8.45
C LEU A 62 -7.94 -11.13 9.52
N PRO A 63 -9.12 -10.48 9.45
CA PRO A 63 -9.58 -9.56 8.39
C PRO A 63 -8.95 -8.17 8.47
N VAL A 64 -9.04 -7.43 7.35
CA VAL A 64 -8.81 -5.98 7.35
C VAL A 64 -9.93 -5.32 8.15
N ARG A 65 -9.59 -4.57 9.19
CA ARG A 65 -10.58 -3.88 10.04
C ARG A 65 -10.78 -2.42 9.66
N ALA A 66 -9.75 -1.76 9.15
CA ALA A 66 -9.84 -0.38 8.68
C ALA A 66 -8.76 -0.10 7.63
N MET A 67 -9.03 0.88 6.78
CA MET A 67 -8.09 1.46 5.83
C MET A 67 -7.85 2.92 6.18
N HIS A 68 -6.59 3.35 6.12
CA HIS A 68 -6.19 4.73 6.33
C HIS A 68 -5.50 5.25 5.08
N PHE A 69 -6.08 6.28 4.48
CA PHE A 69 -5.54 6.99 3.34
C PHE A 69 -5.12 8.39 3.80
N GLY A 70 -3.85 8.73 3.62
CA GLY A 70 -3.33 10.09 3.76
C GLY A 70 -2.99 10.67 2.40
N ASP A 71 -2.59 11.95 2.37
CA ASP A 71 -2.29 12.68 1.12
C ASP A 71 -3.50 12.68 0.16
N ILE A 72 -4.66 13.08 0.71
CA ILE A 72 -5.95 13.11 0.00
C ILE A 72 -6.33 14.52 -0.48
N ASP A 73 -5.51 15.52 -0.18
CA ASP A 73 -5.68 16.90 -0.64
C ASP A 73 -4.45 17.35 -1.44
N ASN A 74 -4.45 18.61 -1.89
CA ASN A 74 -3.35 19.18 -2.65
C ASN A 74 -2.30 19.84 -1.74
N SER A 75 -2.26 19.52 -0.44
CA SER A 75 -1.26 20.08 0.45
C SER A 75 0.11 19.47 0.12
N VAL A 76 1.12 20.33 0.02
CA VAL A 76 2.52 19.92 -0.07
C VAL A 76 3.02 19.87 1.36
N GLU A 77 3.47 18.70 1.82
CA GLU A 77 4.29 18.60 3.04
C GLU A 77 5.63 19.34 2.89
#